data_AF-A0A8S4QPX0-F1
#
_entry.id   AF-A0A8S4QPX0-F1
#
_cell.length_a   1.000
_cell.length_b   1.000
_cell.length_c   1.000
_cell.angle_alpha   90.00
_cell.angle_beta   90.00
_cell.angle_gamma   90.00
#
_symmetry.space_group_name_H-M   'P 1'
#
loop_
_entity.id
_entity.type
_entity.pdbx_description
1 polymer ?
#
loop_
_entity_poly.entity_id
_entity_poly.type
_entity_poly.pdbx_seq_one_letter_code
_entity_poly.pdbx_strand_id
1 'polypeptide(L)'
;QVAGAGIPSTFAVFRVDAKHHLVSLAAKLAPSPDWIVGVSALELCNANCTWRRSAILPLYPYDAGTDNGLSYMSRRSPTIPQAPVRALRPEWPRDARSPFYSSTGEMRPIARLRLSRLRLYEKSCDTTGNVTFINKY
;
A
#
# COMPACT_ATOMS: atom_id res chain seq x y z
N GLN A 1 -11.25 15.99 -16.15
CA GLN A 1 -12.53 15.25 -16.23
C GLN A 1 -13.02 14.99 -14.83
N VAL A 2 -14.16 15.57 -14.45
CA VAL A 2 -14.80 15.34 -13.15
C VAL A 2 -15.71 14.13 -13.34
N ALA A 3 -15.33 12.99 -12.77
CA ALA A 3 -16.12 11.76 -12.83
C ALA A 3 -17.14 11.75 -11.67
N GLY A 4 -18.39 11.37 -11.97
CA GLY A 4 -19.46 11.19 -10.99
C GLY A 4 -19.10 10.20 -9.88
N ALA A 5 -19.92 10.17 -8.82
CA ALA A 5 -19.71 9.48 -7.54
C ALA A 5 -19.42 7.97 -7.67
N GLY A 6 -18.19 7.64 -8.07
CA GLY A 6 -17.55 6.35 -7.89
C GLY A 6 -16.63 6.39 -6.68
N ILE A 7 -16.17 5.21 -6.25
CA ILE A 7 -15.15 5.10 -5.19
C ILE A 7 -13.94 5.97 -5.60
N PRO A 8 -13.52 6.94 -4.76
CA PRO A 8 -12.38 7.78 -5.06
C PRO A 8 -11.15 6.94 -5.38
N SER A 9 -10.45 7.30 -6.44
CA SER A 9 -9.22 6.62 -6.85
C SER A 9 -8.13 7.64 -7.11
N THR A 10 -6.90 7.23 -6.84
CA THR A 10 -5.69 7.99 -7.16
C THR A 10 -4.69 7.03 -7.80
N PHE A 11 -3.79 7.55 -8.61
CA PHE A 11 -2.76 6.75 -9.27
C PHE A 11 -1.44 7.50 -9.26
N ALA A 12 -0.37 6.73 -9.35
CA ALA A 12 0.98 7.23 -9.55
C ALA A 12 1.70 6.28 -10.52
N VAL A 13 2.70 6.81 -11.22
CA VAL A 13 3.57 6.03 -12.09
C VAL A 13 4.98 6.09 -11.53
N PHE A 14 5.60 4.93 -11.38
CA PHE A 14 6.97 4.80 -10.93
C PHE A 14 7.71 3.82 -11.84
N ARG A 15 9.05 3.82 -11.76
CA ARG A 15 9.93 2.88 -12.46
C ARG A 15 10.65 2.02 -11.43
N VAL A 16 10.91 0.78 -11.80
CA VAL A 16 11.71 -0.18 -11.02
C VAL A 16 12.76 -0.79 -11.94
N ASP A 17 13.85 -1.27 -11.33
CA ASP A 17 14.92 -1.98 -12.03
C ASP A 17 15.39 -3.18 -11.18
N ALA A 18 16.30 -3.98 -11.73
CA ALA A 18 16.77 -5.21 -11.07
C ALA A 18 17.46 -4.97 -9.71
N LYS A 19 17.85 -3.74 -9.38
CA LYS A 19 18.42 -3.38 -8.07
C LYS A 19 17.35 -2.83 -7.12
N HIS A 20 16.34 -2.14 -7.65
CA HIS A 20 15.24 -1.52 -6.91
C HIS A 20 13.90 -2.11 -7.38
N HIS A 21 13.70 -3.39 -7.09
CA HIS A 21 12.55 -4.18 -7.57
C HIS A 21 11.38 -4.28 -6.57
N LEU A 22 11.58 -3.77 -5.35
CA LEU A 22 10.58 -3.74 -4.29
C LEU A 22 9.83 -2.41 -4.25
N VAL A 23 8.53 -2.47 -3.98
CA VAL A 23 7.69 -1.28 -3.82
C VAL A 23 7.04 -1.26 -2.44
N SER A 24 7.10 -0.11 -1.80
CA SER A 24 6.35 0.18 -0.58
C SER A 24 5.50 1.43 -0.78
N LEU A 25 4.31 1.43 -0.21
CA LEU A 25 3.44 2.60 -0.17
C LEU A 25 2.60 2.57 1.11
N ALA A 26 2.27 3.75 1.60
CA ALA A 26 1.32 3.93 2.69
C ALA A 26 0.42 5.12 2.38
N ALA A 27 -0.83 5.05 2.82
CA ALA A 27 -1.79 6.14 2.80
C ALA A 27 -2.53 6.19 4.14
N LYS A 28 -2.67 7.39 4.69
CA LYS A 28 -3.44 7.62 5.92
C LYS A 28 -4.93 7.45 5.65
N LEU A 29 -5.64 6.77 6.55
CA LEU A 29 -7.09 6.86 6.63
C LEU A 29 -7.42 8.21 7.29
N ALA A 30 -8.05 9.13 6.58
CA ALA A 30 -8.39 10.45 7.12
C ALA A 30 -9.91 10.63 7.20
N PRO A 31 -10.46 11.09 8.33
CA PRO A 31 -9.79 11.26 9.63
C PRO A 31 -9.45 9.91 10.28
N SER A 32 -8.40 9.85 11.10
CA SER A 32 -8.10 8.74 12.02
C SER A 32 -7.02 9.19 13.01
N PRO A 33 -6.88 8.49 14.16
CA PRO A 33 -5.76 8.71 15.08
C PRO A 33 -4.42 8.60 14.33
N ASP A 34 -4.11 7.39 13.87
CA ASP A 34 -2.85 7.09 13.18
C ASP A 34 -2.94 5.87 12.24
N TRP A 35 -4.13 5.59 11.73
CA TRP A 35 -4.35 4.41 10.90
C TRP A 35 -3.90 4.62 9.46
N ILE A 36 -3.24 3.62 8.90
CA ILE A 36 -2.74 3.61 7.53
C ILE A 36 -3.18 2.35 6.78
N VAL A 37 -3.17 2.41 5.45
CA VAL A 37 -3.18 1.25 4.55
C VAL A 37 -1.95 1.28 3.69
N GLY A 38 -1.46 0.12 3.28
CA GLY A 38 -0.28 0.08 2.44
C GLY A 38 0.21 -1.31 2.14
N VAL A 39 1.32 -1.35 1.41
CA VAL A 39 2.15 -2.54 1.23
C VAL A 39 3.58 -2.17 1.59
N SER A 40 4.32 -3.11 2.15
CA SER A 40 5.75 -2.97 2.42
C SER A 40 6.51 -4.03 1.64
N ALA A 41 7.60 -3.63 0.99
CA ALA A 41 8.51 -4.50 0.25
C ALA A 41 7.81 -5.46 -0.73
N LEU A 42 6.81 -4.99 -1.49
CA LEU A 42 6.14 -5.80 -2.49
C LEU A 42 7.08 -6.08 -3.67
N GLU A 43 7.36 -7.36 -3.89
CA GLU A 43 8.20 -7.84 -4.99
C GLU A 43 7.51 -7.72 -6.36
N LEU A 44 8.17 -7.04 -7.30
CA LEU A 44 7.73 -6.91 -8.68
C LEU A 44 8.60 -7.71 -9.68
N CYS A 45 9.79 -8.17 -9.27
CA CYS A 45 10.65 -9.07 -10.02
C CYS A 45 10.31 -10.52 -9.68
N ASN A 46 9.95 -11.31 -10.68
CA ASN A 46 9.70 -12.75 -10.53
C ASN A 46 11.02 -13.51 -10.51
N ALA A 47 11.03 -14.69 -9.86
CA ALA A 47 12.20 -15.58 -9.78
C ALA A 47 12.75 -16.02 -11.15
N ASN A 48 11.94 -15.97 -12.21
CA ASN A 48 12.33 -16.27 -13.59
C ASN A 48 12.91 -15.06 -14.35
N CYS A 49 13.41 -14.04 -13.65
CA CYS A 49 13.97 -12.81 -14.23
C CYS A 49 12.99 -12.01 -15.09
N THR A 50 11.69 -12.14 -14.85
CA THR A 50 10.64 -11.36 -15.54
C THR A 50 9.96 -10.39 -14.59
N TRP A 51 9.34 -9.34 -15.14
CA TRP A 51 8.58 -8.38 -14.35
C TRP A 51 7.11 -8.80 -14.24
N ARG A 52 6.55 -8.71 -13.02
CA ARG A 52 5.12 -8.91 -12.77
C ARG A 52 4.27 -8.01 -13.67
N ARG A 53 3.31 -8.60 -14.39
CA ARG A 53 2.42 -7.87 -15.31
C ARG A 53 1.39 -7.04 -14.56
N SER A 54 0.78 -7.61 -13.52
CA SER A 54 -0.20 -6.94 -12.68
C SER A 54 -0.31 -7.55 -11.28
N ALA A 55 -0.88 -6.78 -10.35
CA ALA A 55 -1.29 -7.24 -9.03
C ALA A 55 -2.56 -6.49 -8.59
N ILE A 56 -3.48 -7.20 -7.94
CA ILE A 56 -4.63 -6.59 -7.25
C ILE A 56 -4.58 -7.08 -5.82
N LEU A 57 -4.40 -6.16 -4.87
CA LEU A 57 -4.24 -6.49 -3.45
C LEU A 57 -5.36 -5.82 -2.65
N PRO A 58 -6.18 -6.59 -1.89
CA PRO A 58 -7.05 -6.00 -0.88
C PRO A 58 -6.18 -5.42 0.24
N LEU A 59 -6.50 -4.19 0.66
CA LEU A 59 -5.78 -3.52 1.73
C LEU A 59 -6.65 -3.44 2.98
N TYR A 60 -5.99 -3.72 4.11
CA TYR A 60 -6.55 -3.68 5.45
C TYR A 60 -5.77 -2.66 6.29
N PRO A 61 -6.42 -2.07 7.31
CA PRO A 61 -5.80 -1.03 8.10
C PRO A 61 -4.71 -1.56 9.02
N TYR A 62 -3.68 -0.75 9.20
CA TYR A 62 -2.63 -0.88 10.20
C TYR A 62 -2.71 0.32 11.15
N ASP A 63 -2.42 0.07 12.41
CA ASP A 63 -2.20 1.06 13.45
C ASP A 63 -0.70 1.38 13.48
N ALA A 64 -0.34 2.66 13.40
CA ALA A 64 1.05 3.10 13.31
C ALA A 64 1.77 3.11 14.67
N GLY A 65 1.04 2.97 15.79
CA GLY A 65 1.59 2.89 17.14
C GLY A 65 1.96 4.24 17.76
N THR A 66 1.31 5.31 17.34
CA THR A 66 1.62 6.70 17.73
C THR A 66 0.46 7.43 18.43
N ASP A 67 -0.78 6.97 18.24
CA ASP A 67 -1.98 7.52 18.91
C ASP A 67 -2.93 6.40 19.38
N ASN A 68 -3.44 6.50 20.61
CA ASN A 68 -4.29 5.52 21.27
C ASN A 68 -5.80 5.69 20.97
N GLY A 69 -6.18 6.59 20.05
CA GLY A 69 -7.57 6.78 19.67
C GLY A 69 -8.24 5.50 19.14
N LEU A 70 -9.49 5.27 19.55
CA LEU A 70 -10.23 4.04 19.20
C LEU A 70 -11.20 4.23 18.03
N SER A 71 -11.54 5.46 17.68
CA SER A 71 -12.48 5.82 16.61
C SER A 71 -11.87 6.86 15.68
N TYR A 72 -12.43 7.01 14.47
CA TYR A 72 -11.96 7.96 13.46
C TYR A 72 -11.81 9.40 13.98
N MET A 73 -12.69 9.82 14.88
CA MET A 73 -12.76 11.19 15.41
C MET A 73 -12.31 11.27 16.88
N SER A 74 -11.60 10.26 17.39
CA SER A 74 -11.05 10.30 18.75
C SER A 74 -10.15 11.52 18.93
N ARG A 75 -10.18 12.12 20.12
CA ARG A 75 -9.21 13.17 20.49
C ARG A 75 -7.81 12.56 20.49
N ARG A 76 -6.82 13.35 20.08
CA ARG A 76 -5.41 12.96 20.09
C ARG A 76 -5.01 12.44 21.47
N SER A 77 -4.44 11.25 21.51
CA SER A 77 -3.96 10.60 22.73
C SER A 77 -2.64 9.89 22.43
N PRO A 78 -1.48 10.55 22.59
CA PRO A 78 -0.20 10.00 22.16
C PRO A 78 0.13 8.64 22.81
N THR A 79 0.67 7.71 22.03
CA THR A 79 1.19 6.43 22.52
C THR A 79 2.60 6.60 23.05
N ILE A 80 2.81 6.34 24.36
CA ILE A 80 4.09 6.51 25.04
C ILE A 80 4.39 5.25 25.89
N PRO A 81 5.50 4.52 25.63
CA PRO A 81 6.40 4.69 24.47
C PRO A 81 5.69 4.36 23.14
N GLN A 82 6.24 4.81 22.01
CA GLN A 82 5.70 4.45 20.70
C GLN A 82 5.68 2.93 20.51
N ALA A 83 4.59 2.43 19.93
CA ALA A 83 4.40 1.03 19.64
C ALA A 83 4.82 0.72 18.19
N PRO A 84 5.17 -0.54 17.86
CA PRO A 84 5.41 -0.94 16.48
C PRO A 84 4.12 -0.91 15.65
N VAL A 85 4.27 -0.73 14.34
CA VAL A 85 3.17 -0.84 13.37
C VAL A 85 2.54 -2.23 13.46
N ARG A 86 1.21 -2.30 13.57
CA ARG A 86 0.48 -3.56 13.70
C ARG A 86 -0.77 -3.59 12.84
N ALA A 87 -1.10 -4.76 12.30
CA ALA A 87 -2.38 -4.94 11.62
C ALA A 87 -3.53 -4.79 12.63
N LEU A 88 -4.55 -4.00 12.25
CA LEU A 88 -5.79 -3.96 13.01
C LEU A 88 -6.59 -5.24 12.73
N ARG A 89 -7.23 -5.77 13.77
CA ARG A 89 -7.95 -7.05 13.72
C ARG A 89 -9.39 -6.86 14.16
N PRO A 90 -10.36 -7.55 13.54
CA PRO A 90 -11.76 -7.42 13.94
C PRO A 90 -12.02 -7.85 15.38
N GLU A 91 -11.18 -8.70 15.95
CA GLU A 91 -11.27 -9.18 17.33
C GLU A 91 -10.46 -8.33 18.33
N TRP A 92 -9.72 -7.30 17.90
CA TRP A 92 -8.86 -6.50 18.79
C TRP A 92 -8.66 -5.02 18.36
N PRO A 93 -8.92 -4.04 19.26
CA PRO A 93 -9.45 -4.20 20.61
C PRO A 93 -10.91 -4.66 20.59
N ARG A 94 -11.34 -5.40 21.62
CA ARG A 94 -12.73 -5.83 21.79
C ARG A 94 -13.59 -4.68 22.30
N ASP A 95 -13.70 -3.62 21.50
CA ASP A 95 -14.38 -2.39 21.85
C ASP A 95 -15.28 -1.96 20.69
N ALA A 96 -16.58 -1.82 20.97
CA ALA A 96 -17.59 -1.44 19.97
C ALA A 96 -17.39 -0.04 19.39
N ARG A 97 -16.57 0.82 20.02
CA ARG A 97 -16.20 2.13 19.48
C ARG A 97 -15.21 2.03 18.33
N SER A 98 -14.50 0.91 18.21
CA SER A 98 -13.64 0.64 17.07
C SER A 98 -14.49 0.34 15.83
N PRO A 99 -14.32 1.10 14.72
CA PRO A 99 -15.06 0.84 13.49
C PRO A 99 -14.65 -0.47 12.81
N PHE A 100 -13.56 -1.08 13.25
CA PHE A 100 -13.06 -2.35 12.73
C PHE A 100 -13.45 -3.54 13.61
N TYR A 101 -13.96 -3.31 14.82
CA TYR A 101 -14.38 -4.39 15.69
C TYR A 101 -15.57 -5.14 15.08
N SER A 102 -15.51 -6.47 15.09
CA SER A 102 -16.56 -7.34 14.61
C SER A 102 -16.65 -8.59 15.48
N SER A 103 -17.84 -8.86 16.02
CA SER A 103 -18.10 -10.06 16.81
C SER A 103 -18.08 -11.35 15.98
N THR A 104 -18.26 -11.26 14.66
CA THR A 104 -18.16 -12.40 13.73
C THR A 104 -16.72 -12.65 13.25
N GLY A 105 -15.78 -11.75 13.54
CA GLY A 105 -14.41 -11.81 13.04
C GLY A 105 -14.25 -11.40 11.57
N GLU A 106 -15.33 -10.95 10.93
CA GLU A 106 -15.25 -10.48 9.54
C GLU A 106 -14.77 -9.02 9.46
N MET A 107 -13.79 -8.76 8.58
CA MET A 107 -13.36 -7.41 8.19
C MET A 107 -13.29 -7.32 6.66
N ARG A 108 -13.96 -6.31 6.08
CA ARG A 108 -13.90 -6.04 4.64
C ARG A 108 -12.64 -5.22 4.30
N PRO A 109 -12.02 -5.45 3.13
CA PRO A 109 -10.96 -4.57 2.65
C PRO A 109 -11.46 -3.13 2.55
N ILE A 110 -10.66 -2.19 3.05
CA ILE A 110 -11.02 -0.77 3.07
C ILE A 110 -10.48 -0.01 1.85
N ALA A 111 -9.49 -0.60 1.17
CA ALA A 111 -8.97 -0.10 -0.10
C ALA A 111 -8.51 -1.26 -0.99
N ARG A 112 -8.24 -0.97 -2.27
CA ARG A 112 -7.65 -1.92 -3.22
C ARG A 112 -6.47 -1.26 -3.92
N LEU A 113 -5.32 -1.90 -3.86
CA LEU A 113 -4.16 -1.53 -4.66
C LEU A 113 -4.21 -2.27 -6.00
N ARG A 114 -4.13 -1.53 -7.10
CA ARG A 114 -4.00 -2.07 -8.45
C ARG A 114 -2.66 -1.64 -9.02
N LEU A 115 -1.83 -2.61 -9.35
CA LEU A 115 -0.56 -2.40 -10.05
C LEU A 115 -0.68 -3.01 -11.44
N SER A 116 -0.28 -2.23 -12.44
CA SER A 116 -0.26 -2.65 -13.84
C SER A 116 1.04 -2.17 -14.46
N ARG A 117 1.80 -3.10 -15.05
CA ARG A 117 3.02 -2.76 -15.78
C ARG A 117 2.65 -2.07 -17.09
N LEU A 118 3.08 -0.82 -17.25
CA LEU A 118 2.79 -0.04 -18.45
C LEU A 118 3.76 -0.36 -19.61
N ARG A 119 5.06 -0.42 -19.33
CA ARG A 119 6.10 -0.62 -20.34
C ARG A 119 7.30 -1.37 -19.77
N LEU A 120 8.00 -2.11 -20.62
CA LEU A 120 9.35 -2.62 -20.38
C LEU A 120 10.35 -1.80 -21.19
N TYR A 121 11.44 -1.40 -20.54
CA TYR A 121 12.57 -0.76 -21.19
C TYR A 121 13.72 -1.77 -21.20
N GLU A 122 14.05 -2.28 -22.39
CA GLU A 122 15.22 -3.14 -22.55
C GLU A 122 16.46 -2.23 -22.61
N LYS A 123 17.47 -2.54 -21.78
CA LYS A 123 18.80 -1.96 -21.96
C LYS A 123 19.51 -2.77 -23.04
N SER A 124 19.86 -2.15 -24.16
CA SER A 124 20.89 -2.71 -25.04
C SER A 124 22.24 -2.38 -24.42
N CYS A 125 22.98 -3.41 -24.02
CA CYS A 125 24.38 -3.25 -23.66
C CYS A 125 25.17 -3.26 -24.97
N ASP A 126 25.72 -2.10 -25.36
CA ASP A 126 26.71 -2.05 -26.43
C ASP A 126 28.09 -2.41 -25.83
N THR A 127 28.88 -3.22 -26.55
CA THR A 127 30.20 -3.73 -26.12
C THR A 127 31.24 -2.63 -25.84
N THR A 128 30.90 -1.38 -26.11
CA THR A 128 31.71 -0.17 -25.88
C THR A 128 31.38 0.56 -24.56
N GLY A 129 30.48 0.03 -23.72
CA GLY A 129 30.17 0.59 -22.40
C GLY A 129 29.16 1.75 -22.40
N ASN A 130 28.61 2.12 -23.56
CA ASN A 130 27.51 3.08 -23.66
C ASN A 130 26.15 2.38 -23.54
N VAL A 131 25.33 2.82 -22.59
CA VAL A 131 23.97 2.30 -22.38
C VAL A 131 22.97 3.17 -23.14
N THR A 132 22.38 2.64 -24.20
CA THR A 132 21.23 3.23 -24.89
C THR A 132 19.93 2.54 -24.45
N PHE A 133 18.91 3.33 -24.12
CA PHE A 133 17.59 2.81 -23.79
C PHE A 133 16.78 2.63 -25.06
N ILE A 134 16.48 1.39 -25.44
CA ILE A 134 15.63 1.12 -26.59
C ILE A 134 14.17 1.05 -26.12
N ASN A 135 13.37 1.98 -26.62
CA ASN A 135 11.93 1.95 -26.54
C ASN A 135 11.39 0.92 -27.55
N LYS A 136 11.11 -0.32 -27.13
CA LYS A 136 10.25 -1.20 -27.93
C LYS A 136 8.80 -0.72 -27.78
N TYR A 137 8.17 -0.37 -28.90
CA TYR A 137 6.78 0.05 -28.99
C TYR A 137 5.84 -1.16 -28.93
#